data_AF-A0A7X1MDL1-F1
#
_entry.id   AF-A0A7X1MDL1-F1
#
_cell.length_a   1.000
_cell.length_b   1.000
_cell.length_c   1.000
_cell.angle_alpha   90.00
_cell.angle_beta   90.00
_cell.angle_gamma   90.00
#
_symmetry.space_group_name_H-M   'P 1'
#
loop_
_entity.id
_entity.type
_entity.pdbx_description
1 polymer ?
#
loop_
_entity_poly.entity_id
_entity_poly.type
_entity_poly.pdbx_seq_one_letter_code
_entity_poly.pdbx_strand_id
1 'polypeptide(L)'
;MDSEEHVCPVCGQSVETVIQRHKTLGAWVPRWVAGPCRNPQCEAFVEEGAEEDPHAHHHRRRAHHEPQEQPERREEPEESAARNS
;
A
#
# COMPACT_ATOMS: atom_id res chain seq x y z
N MET A 1 0.47 25.16 -24.01
CA MET A 1 -0.32 24.54 -22.92
C MET A 1 0.63 24.46 -21.74
N ASP A 2 0.17 24.95 -20.60
CA ASP A 2 0.92 25.27 -19.38
C ASP A 2 1.99 24.24 -18.99
N SER A 3 3.24 24.54 -19.31
CA SER A 3 4.38 23.97 -18.59
C SER A 3 4.60 24.88 -17.39
N GLU A 4 3.67 24.86 -16.42
CA GLU A 4 3.91 25.50 -15.14
C GLU A 4 5.15 24.83 -14.54
N GLU A 5 6.27 25.56 -14.50
CA GLU A 5 7.47 25.09 -13.83
C GLU A 5 7.10 24.80 -12.39
N HIS A 6 7.11 23.52 -12.03
CA HIS A 6 6.83 23.13 -10.67
C HIS A 6 8.03 23.56 -9.81
N VAL A 7 7.75 24.32 -8.76
CA VAL A 7 8.76 24.81 -7.82
C VAL A 7 8.51 24.24 -6.43
N CYS A 8 9.58 24.02 -5.69
CA CYS A 8 9.48 23.69 -4.28
C CYS A 8 8.88 24.88 -3.50
N PRO A 9 7.78 24.70 -2.75
CA PRO A 9 7.16 25.79 -2.00
C PRO A 9 8.02 26.33 -0.85
N VAL A 10 9.07 25.60 -0.46
CA VAL A 10 9.96 25.96 0.65
C VAL A 10 11.16 26.78 0.15
N CYS A 11 11.93 26.24 -0.80
CA CYS A 11 13.17 26.87 -1.26
C CYS A 11 13.04 27.57 -2.62
N GLY A 12 11.89 27.45 -3.30
CA GLY A 12 11.64 28.05 -4.61
C GLY A 12 12.44 27.44 -5.76
N GLN A 13 13.21 26.38 -5.52
CA GLN A 13 13.97 25.70 -6.57
C GLN A 13 13.04 24.96 -7.52
N SER A 14 13.39 24.93 -8.81
CA SER A 14 12.66 24.11 -9.79
C SER A 14 12.79 22.63 -9.43
N VAL A 15 11.68 21.92 -9.56
CA VAL A 15 11.60 20.49 -9.31
C VAL A 15 11.09 19.78 -10.56
N GLU A 16 11.43 18.50 -10.68
CA GLU A 16 10.89 17.65 -11.72
C GLU A 16 9.36 17.56 -11.62
N THR A 17 8.67 17.39 -12.73
CA THR A 17 7.23 17.08 -12.72
C THR A 17 7.07 15.57 -12.78
N VAL A 18 6.39 14.98 -11.79
CA VAL A 18 6.17 13.54 -11.70
C VAL A 18 4.69 13.20 -11.92
N ILE A 19 4.43 12.00 -12.44
CA ILE A 19 3.07 11.46 -12.55
C ILE A 19 2.74 10.71 -11.28
N GLN A 20 1.82 11.24 -10.48
CA GLN A 20 1.24 10.53 -9.34
C GLN A 20 -0.11 9.96 -9.72
N ARG A 21 -0.36 8.70 -9.36
CA ARG A 21 -1.68 8.07 -9.53
C ARG A 21 -2.51 8.24 -8.27
N HIS A 22 -3.72 8.75 -8.39
CA HIS A 22 -4.68 8.80 -7.28
C HIS A 22 -5.89 7.92 -7.59
N LYS A 23 -6.36 7.19 -6.57
CA LYS A 23 -7.50 6.31 -6.70
C LYS A 23 -8.79 7.08 -6.42
N THR A 24 -9.67 7.13 -7.41
CA THR A 24 -10.96 7.81 -7.30
C THR A 24 -12.04 6.85 -7.79
N LEU A 25 -13.03 6.54 -6.94
CA LEU A 25 -14.19 5.70 -7.29
C LEU A 25 -13.81 4.36 -7.96
N GLY A 26 -12.70 3.74 -7.54
CA GLY A 26 -12.23 2.46 -8.07
C GLY A 26 -11.36 2.55 -9.33
N ALA A 27 -11.23 3.73 -9.95
CA ALA A 27 -10.31 3.98 -11.06
C ALA A 27 -9.01 4.64 -10.57
N TRP A 28 -7.92 4.40 -11.29
CA TRP A 28 -6.65 5.09 -11.11
C TRP A 28 -6.53 6.22 -12.12
N VAL A 29 -6.39 7.45 -11.64
CA VAL A 29 -6.27 8.65 -12.47
C VAL A 29 -4.85 9.18 -12.35
N PRO A 30 -4.16 9.51 -13.46
CA PRO A 30 -2.85 10.16 -13.42
C PRO A 30 -2.98 11.66 -13.14
N ARG A 31 -2.09 12.19 -12.32
CA ARG A 31 -1.96 13.62 -12.03
C ARG A 31 -0.49 14.03 -12.17
N TRP A 32 -0.23 15.11 -12.89
CA TRP A 32 1.08 15.75 -12.93
C TRP A 32 1.22 16.65 -11.72
N VAL A 33 2.26 16.42 -10.92
CA VAL A 33 2.51 17.16 -9.67
C VAL A 33 3.98 17.53 -9.56
N ALA A 34 4.28 18.46 -8.66
CA ALA A 34 5.64 18.76 -8.24
C ALA A 34 6.29 17.50 -7.68
N GLY A 35 7.45 17.14 -8.23
CA GLY A 35 8.31 16.09 -7.71
C GLY A 35 8.99 16.49 -6.40
N PRO A 36 9.71 15.55 -5.78
CA PRO A 36 10.42 15.79 -4.53
C PRO A 36 11.52 16.84 -4.70
N CYS A 37 11.75 17.64 -3.66
CA CYS A 37 12.86 18.57 -3.65
C CYS A 37 14.18 17.80 -3.57
N ARG A 38 15.13 18.12 -4.47
CA ARG A 38 16.47 17.52 -4.52
C ARG A 38 17.55 18.41 -3.91
N ASN A 39 17.19 19.54 -3.31
CA ASN A 39 18.13 20.43 -2.65
C ASN A 39 18.43 19.90 -1.23
N PRO A 40 19.66 19.41 -0.94
CA PRO A 40 20.00 18.84 0.37
C PRO A 40 19.99 19.85 1.52
N GLN A 41 19.95 21.15 1.22
CA GLN A 41 19.81 22.21 2.22
C GLN A 41 18.36 22.58 2.51
N CYS A 42 17.41 22.00 1.78
CA CYS A 42 15.98 22.25 1.95
C CYS A 42 15.40 21.32 3.01
N GLU A 43 14.57 21.85 3.91
CA GLU A 43 13.81 21.03 4.88
C GLU A 43 12.83 20.06 4.20
N ALA A 44 12.42 20.33 2.95
CA ALA A 44 11.58 19.45 2.15
C ALA A 44 12.37 18.42 1.32
N PHE A 45 13.69 18.28 1.54
CA PHE A 45 14.50 17.26 0.89
C PHE A 45 14.08 15.87 1.36
N VAL A 46 13.74 15.01 0.40
CA VAL A 46 13.36 13.61 0.67
C VAL A 46 14.45 12.72 0.08
N GLU A 47 15.08 11.89 0.92
CA GLU A 47 16.02 10.87 0.44
C GLU A 47 15.30 9.80 -0.38
N GLU A 48 15.94 9.34 -1.46
CA GLU A 48 15.44 8.31 -2.37
C GLU A 48 15.16 7.01 -1.59
N GLY A 49 13.87 6.76 -1.29
CA GLY A 49 13.42 5.61 -0.50
C GLY A 49 12.37 5.94 0.56
N ALA A 50 12.17 7.22 0.88
CA ALA A 50 11.08 7.69 1.75
C ALA A 50 9.81 8.04 0.95
N GLU A 51 9.51 7.28 -0.11
CA GLU A 51 8.19 7.35 -0.72
C GLU A 51 7.16 6.83 0.30
N GLU A 52 6.38 7.77 0.82
CA GLU A 52 5.30 7.49 1.74
C GLU A 52 4.23 6.69 0.99
N ASP A 53 4.36 5.36 0.98
CA ASP A 53 3.25 4.50 0.59
C ASP A 53 2.22 4.54 1.73
N PRO A 54 1.06 5.21 1.57
CA PRO A 54 0.05 5.26 2.62
C PRO A 54 -0.54 3.88 2.95
N HIS A 55 -0.21 2.82 2.20
CA HIS A 55 -0.61 1.46 2.47
C HIS A 55 0.40 0.65 3.31
N ALA A 56 1.65 1.10 3.48
CA ALA A 56 2.65 0.43 4.29
C ALA A 56 2.22 0.30 5.76
N HIS A 57 1.43 1.25 6.26
CA HIS A 57 0.87 1.21 7.62
C HIS A 57 -0.20 0.13 7.83
N HIS A 58 -0.84 -0.38 6.77
CA HIS A 58 -1.88 -1.41 6.91
C HIS A 58 -1.34 -2.84 6.95
N HIS A 59 -0.12 -3.09 6.46
CA HIS A 59 0.44 -4.45 6.43
C HIS A 59 0.94 -4.93 7.80
N ARG A 60 1.35 -4.02 8.70
CA ARG A 60 1.87 -4.41 10.02
C ARG A 60 0.80 -4.95 10.97
N ARG A 61 -0.49 -4.64 10.75
CA ARG A 61 -1.61 -5.15 11.57
C ARG A 61 -2.12 -6.53 11.15
N ARG A 62 -1.81 -7.02 9.94
CA ARG A 62 -2.28 -8.34 9.47
C ARG A 62 -1.44 -9.52 9.95
N ALA A 63 -0.24 -9.29 10.48
CA ALA A 63 0.61 -10.35 11.03
C ALA A 63 0.07 -10.98 12.34
N HIS A 64 -1.04 -10.46 12.91
CA HIS A 64 -1.65 -11.00 14.13
C HIS A 64 -2.90 -11.87 13.89
N HIS A 65 -3.29 -12.13 12.63
CA HIS A 65 -4.32 -13.13 12.34
C HIS A 65 -3.65 -14.42 11.87
N GLU A 66 -3.07 -15.14 12.84
CA GLU A 66 -2.80 -16.57 12.68
C GLU A 66 -4.15 -17.26 12.43
N PRO A 67 -4.37 -17.92 11.27
CA PRO A 67 -5.58 -18.69 11.06
C PRO A 67 -5.54 -19.85 12.06
N GLN A 68 -6.39 -19.79 13.08
CA GLN A 68 -6.57 -20.89 14.02
C GLN A 68 -6.90 -22.14 13.23
N GLU A 69 -5.99 -23.11 13.24
CA GLU A 69 -6.14 -24.43 12.66
C GLU A 69 -7.46 -25.04 13.16
N GLN A 70 -8.34 -25.42 12.23
CA GLN A 70 -9.57 -26.10 12.59
C GLN A 70 -9.21 -27.47 13.17
N PRO A 71 -9.53 -27.77 14.44
CA PRO A 71 -9.26 -29.10 14.97
C PRO A 71 -10.12 -30.09 14.20
N GLU A 72 -9.43 -31.12 13.72
CA GLU A 72 -9.91 -32.16 12.83
C GLU A 72 -11.24 -32.73 13.33
N ARG A 73 -12.23 -32.74 12.43
CA ARG A 73 -13.52 -33.40 12.63
C ARG A 73 -13.24 -34.84 13.05
N ARG A 74 -13.48 -35.13 14.31
CA ARG A 74 -13.48 -36.47 14.89
C ARG A 74 -14.41 -37.37 14.06
N GLU A 75 -13.84 -38.21 13.20
CA GLU A 75 -14.56 -39.30 12.57
C GLU A 75 -14.82 -40.34 13.66
N GLU A 76 -16.07 -40.41 14.13
CA GLU A 76 -16.52 -41.47 15.01
C GLU A 76 -16.49 -42.80 14.22
N PRO A 77 -15.95 -43.90 14.77
CA PRO A 77 -16.12 -45.20 14.14
C PRO A 77 -17.60 -45.58 14.22
N GLU A 78 -18.26 -45.70 13.07
CA GLU A 78 -19.59 -46.30 12.93
C GLU A 78 -19.51 -47.78 13.32
N GLU A 79 -19.60 -48.05 14.62
CA GLU A 79 -19.93 -49.36 15.13
C GLU A 79 -21.44 -49.58 14.96
N SER A 80 -21.80 -50.76 14.46
CA SER A 80 -23.10 -51.42 14.58
C SER A 80 -24.23 -51.06 13.59
N ALA A 81 -24.13 -51.59 12.37
CA ALA A 81 -25.30 -52.08 11.63
C ALA A 81 -25.23 -53.61 11.53
N ALA A 82 -25.79 -54.26 12.54
CA ALA A 82 -26.11 -55.68 12.51
C ALA A 82 -27.24 -55.96 11.50
N ARG A 83 -27.08 -56.98 10.63
CA ARG A 83 -27.97 -58.16 10.52
C ARG A 83 -27.82 -58.90 9.17
N ASN A 84 -27.43 -60.17 9.30
CA ASN A 84 -27.66 -61.34 8.43
C ASN A 84 -28.46 -61.16 7.13
N SER A 85 -27.89 -61.67 6.03
CA SER A 85 -28.60 -62.44 4.99
C SER A 85 -27.65 -63.43 4.34
#